data_AF-A0A428Y9E6-F1
#
_entry.id   AF-A0A428Y9E6-F1
#
_cell.length_a   1.000
_cell.length_b   1.000
_cell.length_c   1.000
_cell.angle_alpha   90.00
_cell.angle_beta   90.00
_cell.angle_gamma   90.00
#
_symmetry.space_group_name_H-M   'P 1'
#
loop_
_entity.id
_entity.type
_entity.pdbx_description
1 polymer ?
#
loop_
_entity_poly.entity_id
_entity_poly.type
_entity_poly.pdbx_seq_one_letter_code
_entity_poly.pdbx_strand_id
1 'polypeptide(L)'
;MDDIDKLATLLDDLEVQMLIFGLAHVGSVAPSAGPGAARLHAVVLRLAETTDPGQYHSWLSDDAPNKAMTVDQVRTTIGDTAIDDLAQLVGGSPGAVAWQLAAVLPDLVDAVSPGGAVIDASRLTLEIAEASAEDDRSAGAFGSRMH
;
A
#
# COMPACT_ATOMS: atom_id res chain seq x y z
N MET A 1 -2.07 -13.81 12.75
CA MET A 1 -1.29 -13.01 11.80
C MET A 1 -2.04 -11.73 11.78
N ASP A 2 -1.54 -10.78 12.55
CA ASP A 2 -2.22 -9.50 12.75
C ASP A 2 -2.09 -8.71 11.44
N ASP A 3 -3.02 -7.81 11.12
CA ASP A 3 -2.96 -7.05 9.85
C ASP A 3 -1.68 -6.19 9.74
N ILE A 4 -1.05 -5.91 10.88
CA ILE A 4 0.29 -5.32 10.99
C ILE A 4 1.35 -6.24 10.37
N ASP A 5 1.29 -7.56 10.60
CA ASP A 5 2.18 -8.54 9.97
C ASP A 5 1.97 -8.59 8.45
N LYS A 6 0.73 -8.42 7.98
CA LYS A 6 0.42 -8.36 6.54
C LYS A 6 1.04 -7.12 5.91
N LEU A 7 0.90 -5.96 6.55
CA LEU A 7 1.51 -4.72 6.09
C LEU A 7 3.04 -4.83 6.07
N ALA A 8 3.64 -5.41 7.11
CA ALA A 8 5.07 -5.67 7.16
C ALA A 8 5.51 -6.62 6.03
N THR A 9 4.75 -7.68 5.76
CA THR A 9 5.03 -8.63 4.67
C THR A 9 4.97 -7.96 3.29
N LEU A 10 4.00 -7.07 3.06
CA LEU A 10 3.90 -6.31 1.81
C LEU A 10 5.05 -5.31 1.65
N LEU A 11 5.50 -4.70 2.75
CA LEU A 11 6.60 -3.74 2.74
C LEU A 11 7.98 -4.42 2.67
N ASP A 12 8.08 -5.71 3.01
CA ASP A 12 9.29 -6.54 2.87
C ASP A 12 9.63 -6.82 1.39
N ASP A 13 8.61 -6.95 0.55
CA ASP A 13 8.80 -7.18 -0.89
C ASP A 13 9.25 -5.90 -1.61
N LEU A 14 10.46 -5.92 -2.16
CA LEU A 14 11.09 -4.74 -2.79
C LEU A 14 10.28 -4.20 -3.98
N GLU A 15 9.65 -5.08 -4.78
CA GLU A 15 8.84 -4.65 -5.93
C GLU A 15 7.55 -3.97 -5.47
N VAL A 16 6.86 -4.58 -4.51
CA VAL A 16 5.64 -4.02 -3.89
C VAL A 16 5.95 -2.71 -3.18
N GLN A 17 7.04 -2.66 -2.42
CA GLN A 17 7.52 -1.47 -1.75
C GLN A 17 7.74 -0.33 -2.77
N MET A 18 8.46 -0.57 -3.88
CA MET A 18 8.68 0.46 -4.90
C MET A 18 7.38 0.96 -5.54
N LEU A 19 6.39 0.09 -5.77
CA LEU A 19 5.09 0.48 -6.32
C LEU A 19 4.30 1.34 -5.33
N ILE A 20 4.25 0.96 -4.06
CA ILE A 20 3.54 1.67 -2.99
C ILE A 20 4.21 3.03 -2.74
N PHE A 21 5.54 3.06 -2.63
CA PHE A 21 6.29 4.31 -2.45
C PHE A 21 6.21 5.20 -3.69
N GLY A 22 6.32 4.62 -4.89
CA GLY A 22 6.13 5.34 -6.14
C GLY A 22 4.74 5.98 -6.19
N LEU A 23 3.68 5.26 -5.82
CA LEU A 23 2.33 5.80 -5.74
C LEU A 23 2.19 6.91 -4.69
N ALA A 24 2.89 6.79 -3.56
CA ALA A 24 2.92 7.81 -2.53
C ALA A 24 3.66 9.09 -2.96
N HIS A 25 4.60 8.99 -3.92
CA HIS A 25 5.41 10.11 -4.40
C HIS A 25 4.95 10.69 -5.75
N VAL A 26 4.26 9.90 -6.56
CA VAL A 26 3.80 10.30 -7.89
C VAL A 26 2.52 11.13 -7.79
N GLY A 27 2.55 12.30 -8.44
CA GLY A 27 1.46 13.27 -8.46
C GLY A 27 1.86 14.59 -7.80
N SER A 28 2.26 15.53 -8.64
CA SER A 28 2.56 16.91 -8.26
C SER A 28 1.35 17.61 -7.63
N VAL A 29 1.31 17.67 -6.29
CA VAL A 29 0.86 18.83 -5.51
C VAL A 29 1.64 18.84 -4.19
N ALA A 30 2.62 19.76 -4.13
CA ALA A 30 3.35 20.27 -2.98
C ALA A 30 4.23 19.30 -2.15
N PRO A 31 5.49 19.69 -1.84
CA PRO A 31 6.32 19.03 -0.84
C PRO A 31 5.85 19.47 0.56
N SER A 32 4.68 19.01 0.96
CA SER A 32 4.40 18.98 2.40
C SER A 32 5.07 17.72 2.87
N ALA A 33 6.22 17.86 3.52
CA ALA A 33 6.88 16.81 4.28
C ALA A 33 5.82 16.15 5.19
N GLY A 34 5.25 15.07 4.68
CA GLY A 34 4.09 14.38 5.21
C GLY A 34 4.29 12.90 4.90
N PRO A 35 4.10 12.00 5.88
CA PRO A 35 4.44 10.59 5.75
C PRO A 35 3.66 9.99 4.58
N GLY A 36 4.30 9.13 3.76
CA GLY A 36 3.66 8.45 2.63
C GLY A 36 2.28 7.83 2.98
N ALA A 37 2.08 7.48 4.25
CA ALA A 37 0.80 7.11 4.85
C ALA A 37 -0.39 8.02 4.49
N ALA A 38 -0.24 9.35 4.53
CA ALA A 38 -1.33 10.27 4.23
C ALA A 38 -1.77 10.16 2.77
N ARG A 39 -0.82 9.91 1.87
CA ARG A 39 -1.09 9.70 0.45
C ARG A 39 -1.74 8.34 0.20
N LEU A 40 -1.24 7.29 0.84
CA LEU A 40 -1.82 5.95 0.77
C LEU A 40 -3.26 5.96 1.27
N HIS A 41 -3.53 6.63 2.39
CA HIS A 41 -4.89 6.81 2.89
C HIS A 41 -5.79 7.53 1.88
N ALA A 42 -5.30 8.57 1.21
CA ALA A 42 -6.06 9.26 0.15
C ALA A 42 -6.36 8.35 -1.06
N VAL A 43 -5.42 7.46 -1.43
CA VAL A 43 -5.65 6.44 -2.47
C VAL A 43 -6.72 5.44 -2.04
N VAL A 44 -6.69 4.97 -0.79
CA VAL A 44 -7.68 4.03 -0.24
C VAL A 44 -9.08 4.64 -0.22
N LEU A 45 -9.20 5.92 0.16
CA LEU A 45 -10.46 6.65 0.08
C LEU A 45 -10.95 6.77 -1.37
N ARG A 46 -10.04 7.07 -2.31
CA ARG A 46 -10.37 7.15 -3.73
C ARG A 46 -10.81 5.80 -4.30
N LEU A 47 -10.17 4.71 -3.89
CA LEU A 47 -10.56 3.34 -4.23
C LEU A 47 -11.99 3.03 -3.77
N ALA A 48 -12.37 3.48 -2.57
CA ALA A 48 -13.72 3.33 -2.06
C ALA A 48 -14.77 4.08 -2.91
N GLU A 49 -14.38 5.20 -3.52
CA GLU A 49 -15.26 6.00 -4.39
C GLU A 49 -15.36 5.45 -5.82
N THR A 50 -14.29 4.84 -6.34
CA THR A 50 -14.22 4.38 -7.73
C THR A 50 -14.56 2.90 -7.92
N THR A 51 -14.57 2.13 -6.83
CA THR A 51 -14.83 0.68 -6.86
C THR A 51 -16.24 0.36 -6.34
N ASP A 52 -16.77 -0.79 -6.75
CA ASP A 52 -18.03 -1.29 -6.22
C ASP A 52 -17.94 -1.49 -4.68
N PRO A 53 -18.94 -1.05 -3.90
CA PRO A 53 -18.92 -1.17 -2.44
C PRO A 53 -18.89 -2.62 -1.96
N GLY A 54 -19.43 -3.57 -2.72
CA GLY A 54 -19.35 -5.00 -2.41
C GLY A 54 -17.96 -5.59 -2.70
N GLN A 55 -17.24 -5.03 -3.67
CA GLN A 55 -15.83 -5.34 -3.89
C GLN A 55 -14.94 -4.71 -2.81
N TYR A 56 -15.16 -3.45 -2.47
CA TYR A 56 -14.43 -2.76 -1.40
C TYR A 56 -14.63 -3.43 -0.04
N HIS A 57 -15.86 -3.82 0.30
CA HIS A 57 -16.17 -4.54 1.55
C HIS A 57 -15.46 -5.91 1.64
N SER A 58 -15.18 -6.54 0.49
CA SER A 58 -14.41 -7.78 0.43
C SER A 58 -12.94 -7.58 0.80
N TRP A 59 -12.41 -6.36 0.69
CA TRP A 59 -11.05 -6.01 1.12
C TRP A 59 -10.98 -5.57 2.58
N LEU A 60 -12.12 -5.18 3.15
CA LEU A 60 -12.23 -4.89 4.58
C LEU A 60 -12.55 -6.14 5.39
N SER A 61 -13.05 -7.19 4.74
CA SER A 61 -13.47 -8.42 5.41
C SER A 61 -12.35 -9.44 5.40
N ASP A 62 -11.81 -9.75 6.57
CA ASP A 62 -10.81 -10.81 6.77
C ASP A 62 -11.36 -12.22 6.44
N ASP A 63 -12.69 -12.37 6.40
CA ASP A 63 -13.38 -13.63 6.13
C ASP A 63 -13.48 -13.96 4.62
N ALA A 64 -13.20 -13.00 3.73
CA ALA A 64 -13.36 -13.15 2.28
C ALA A 64 -12.05 -12.88 1.52
N PRO A 65 -11.76 -13.64 0.45
CA PRO A 65 -10.60 -13.35 -0.38
C PRO A 65 -10.75 -12.00 -1.09
N ASN A 66 -9.67 -11.23 -1.09
CA ASN A 66 -9.61 -9.93 -1.75
C ASN A 66 -9.96 -10.04 -3.24
N LYS A 67 -11.08 -9.43 -3.64
CA LYS A 67 -11.49 -9.40 -5.05
C LYS A 67 -10.50 -8.58 -5.86
N ALA A 68 -9.78 -9.23 -6.77
CA ALA A 68 -8.86 -8.59 -7.69
C ALA A 68 -9.51 -7.42 -8.45
N MET A 69 -8.78 -6.32 -8.58
CA MET A 69 -9.19 -5.21 -9.43
C MET A 69 -8.86 -5.49 -10.89
N THR A 70 -9.55 -4.80 -11.79
CA THR A 70 -9.17 -4.76 -13.20
C THR A 70 -8.22 -3.59 -13.46
N VAL A 71 -7.36 -3.74 -14.48
CA VAL A 71 -6.45 -2.66 -14.92
C VAL A 71 -7.20 -1.37 -15.25
N ASP A 72 -8.41 -1.49 -15.81
CA ASP A 72 -9.25 -0.33 -16.15
C ASP A 72 -9.73 0.44 -14.92
N GLN A 73 -10.13 -0.27 -13.86
CA GLN A 73 -10.46 0.32 -12.56
C GLN A 73 -9.23 1.01 -11.94
N VAL A 74 -8.04 0.41 -12.03
CA VAL A 74 -6.81 1.04 -11.53
C VAL A 74 -6.51 2.32 -12.29
N ARG A 75 -6.62 2.33 -13.63
CA ARG A 75 -6.42 3.54 -14.45
C ARG A 75 -7.44 4.63 -14.13
N THR A 76 -8.70 4.26 -13.90
CA THR A 76 -9.75 5.20 -13.47
C THR A 76 -9.48 5.79 -12.08
N THR A 77 -8.93 4.98 -11.18
CA THR A 77 -8.68 5.37 -9.78
C THR A 77 -7.40 6.19 -9.64
N ILE A 78 -6.28 5.66 -10.11
CA ILE A 78 -4.96 6.26 -9.96
C ILE A 78 -4.71 7.34 -11.02
N GLY A 79 -5.28 7.16 -12.21
CA GLY A 79 -5.06 8.01 -13.37
C GLY A 79 -3.90 7.53 -14.22
N ASP A 80 -4.08 7.59 -15.54
CA ASP A 80 -3.07 7.21 -16.54
C ASP A 80 -1.73 7.94 -16.35
N THR A 81 -1.77 9.23 -16.01
CA THR A 81 -0.56 10.05 -15.82
C THR A 81 0.27 9.54 -14.64
N ALA A 82 -0.37 9.17 -13.53
CA ALA A 82 0.35 8.66 -12.36
C ALA A 82 0.91 7.25 -12.62
N ILE A 83 0.19 6.42 -13.38
CA ILE A 83 0.68 5.10 -13.79
C ILE A 83 1.89 5.24 -14.73
N ASP A 84 1.89 6.23 -15.63
CA ASP A 84 3.01 6.49 -16.53
C ASP A 84 4.27 6.96 -15.77
N ASP A 85 4.11 7.92 -14.84
CA ASP A 85 5.20 8.38 -13.96
C ASP A 85 5.78 7.22 -13.13
N LEU A 86 4.91 6.37 -12.56
CA LEU A 86 5.32 5.15 -11.84
C LEU A 86 6.09 4.21 -12.76
N ALA A 87 5.60 3.96 -13.97
CA ALA A 87 6.26 3.09 -14.94
C ALA A 87 7.66 3.60 -15.30
N GLN A 88 7.83 4.91 -15.44
CA GLN A 88 9.16 5.51 -15.64
C GLN A 88 10.06 5.34 -14.41
N LEU A 89 9.51 5.41 -13.20
CA LEU A 89 10.25 5.24 -11.94
C LEU A 89 10.77 3.79 -11.76
N VAL A 90 9.91 2.79 -11.98
CA VAL A 90 10.28 1.37 -11.84
C VAL A 90 10.91 0.78 -13.11
N GLY A 91 11.01 1.54 -14.20
CA GLY A 91 11.59 1.07 -15.46
C GLY A 91 10.72 0.05 -16.21
N GLY A 92 9.40 0.11 -16.00
CA GLY A 92 8.40 -0.81 -16.55
C GLY A 92 7.53 -0.19 -17.64
N SER A 93 6.53 -0.95 -18.11
CA SER A 93 5.47 -0.43 -18.97
C SER A 93 4.24 -0.04 -18.15
N PRO A 94 3.52 1.03 -18.49
CA PRO A 94 2.33 1.47 -17.73
C PRO A 94 1.26 0.38 -17.64
N GLY A 95 1.11 -0.45 -18.68
CA GLY A 95 0.19 -1.60 -18.63
C GLY A 95 0.62 -2.71 -17.65
N ALA A 96 1.92 -2.95 -17.49
CA ALA A 96 2.44 -3.92 -16.53
C ALA A 96 2.31 -3.40 -15.09
N VAL A 97 2.66 -2.12 -14.88
CA VAL A 97 2.50 -1.45 -13.58
C VAL A 97 1.04 -1.42 -13.15
N ALA A 98 0.12 -1.07 -14.05
CA ALA A 98 -1.29 -1.08 -13.73
C ALA A 98 -1.81 -2.48 -13.37
N TRP A 99 -1.27 -3.52 -14.01
CA TRP A 99 -1.59 -4.91 -13.68
C TRP A 99 -1.06 -5.32 -12.31
N GLN A 100 0.18 -4.95 -11.98
CA GLN A 100 0.76 -5.18 -10.65
C GLN A 100 -0.02 -4.43 -9.56
N LEU A 101 -0.34 -3.15 -9.79
CA LEU A 101 -1.19 -2.37 -8.89
C LEU A 101 -2.56 -3.00 -8.70
N ALA A 102 -3.17 -3.57 -9.75
CA ALA A 102 -4.46 -4.23 -9.64
C ALA A 102 -4.44 -5.47 -8.72
N ALA A 103 -3.29 -6.12 -8.58
CA ALA A 103 -3.08 -7.24 -7.67
C ALA A 103 -2.71 -6.78 -6.25
N VAL A 104 -1.93 -5.70 -6.13
CA VAL A 104 -1.40 -5.20 -4.84
C VAL A 104 -2.37 -4.30 -4.09
N LEU A 105 -3.15 -3.46 -4.79
CA LEU A 105 -4.04 -2.48 -4.15
C LEU A 105 -5.11 -3.11 -3.24
N PRO A 106 -5.78 -4.22 -3.61
CA PRO A 106 -6.69 -4.91 -2.71
C PRO A 106 -6.03 -5.36 -1.41
N ASP A 107 -4.82 -5.92 -1.52
CA ASP A 107 -4.05 -6.43 -0.39
C ASP A 107 -3.56 -5.28 0.52
N LEU A 108 -3.18 -4.15 -0.09
CA LEU A 108 -2.87 -2.94 0.63
C LEU A 108 -4.09 -2.42 1.43
N VAL A 109 -5.29 -2.42 0.85
CA VAL A 109 -6.52 -1.99 1.55
C VAL A 109 -6.80 -2.89 2.73
N ASP A 110 -6.67 -4.21 2.57
CA ASP A 110 -6.81 -5.20 3.65
C ASP A 110 -5.81 -4.94 4.78
N ALA A 111 -4.53 -4.78 4.43
CA ALA A 111 -3.46 -4.52 5.40
C ALA A 111 -3.63 -3.20 6.18
N VAL A 112 -4.22 -2.16 5.57
CA VAL A 112 -4.52 -0.89 6.27
C VAL A 112 -5.92 -0.85 6.91
N SER A 113 -6.67 -1.96 6.88
CA SER A 113 -8.02 -2.03 7.43
C SER A 113 -8.19 -3.09 8.53
N PRO A 114 -7.34 -3.11 9.57
CA PRO A 114 -7.44 -4.05 10.67
C PRO A 114 -8.84 -4.07 11.28
N GLY A 115 -9.45 -5.25 11.35
CA GLY A 115 -10.78 -5.45 11.91
C GLY A 115 -11.93 -4.84 11.09
N GLY A 116 -11.69 -4.57 9.80
CA GLY A 116 -12.69 -4.08 8.84
C GLY A 116 -12.97 -2.57 8.90
N ALA A 117 -12.08 -1.81 9.52
CA ALA A 117 -12.09 -0.36 9.50
C ALA A 117 -10.74 0.17 9.00
N VAL A 118 -10.77 0.98 7.95
CA VAL A 118 -9.59 1.69 7.44
C VAL A 118 -9.02 2.56 8.55
N ILE A 119 -7.74 2.39 8.89
CA ILE A 119 -7.08 3.23 9.89
C ILE A 119 -6.78 4.62 9.31
N ASP A 120 -6.94 5.65 10.14
CA ASP A 120 -6.60 7.01 9.73
C ASP A 120 -5.11 7.15 9.36
N ALA A 121 -4.80 8.10 8.47
CA ALA A 121 -3.44 8.42 8.04
C ALA A 121 -2.43 8.59 9.19
N SER A 122 -2.86 9.16 10.32
CA SER A 122 -2.04 9.33 11.52
C SER A 122 -1.67 8.01 12.18
N ARG A 123 -2.61 7.05 12.22
CA ARG A 123 -2.37 5.71 12.74
C ARG A 123 -1.46 4.94 11.77
N LEU A 124 -1.76 4.97 10.48
CA LEU A 124 -0.92 4.34 9.45
C LEU A 124 0.53 4.85 9.48
N THR A 125 0.72 6.15 9.73
CA THR A 125 2.07 6.74 9.93
C THR A 125 2.80 6.09 11.10
N LEU A 126 2.09 5.91 12.22
CA LEU A 126 2.65 5.30 13.42
C LEU A 126 3.03 3.84 13.16
N GLU A 127 2.15 3.07 12.52
CA GLU A 127 2.38 1.66 12.18
C GLU A 127 3.59 1.50 11.24
N ILE A 128 3.71 2.32 10.19
CA ILE A 128 4.85 2.28 9.26
C ILE A 128 6.16 2.64 9.99
N ALA A 129 6.11 3.61 10.90
CA ALA A 129 7.27 3.99 11.72
C ALA A 129 7.65 2.90 12.73
N GLU A 130 6.68 2.20 13.33
CA GLU A 130 6.89 1.08 14.25
C GLU A 130 7.44 -0.15 13.51
N ALA A 131 6.89 -0.50 12.35
CA ALA A 131 7.39 -1.59 11.51
C ALA A 131 8.84 -1.35 11.08
N SER A 132 9.17 -0.11 10.70
CA SER A 132 10.57 0.27 10.39
C SER A 132 11.48 0.20 11.62
N ALA A 133 10.97 0.52 12.82
CA ALA A 133 11.73 0.44 14.06
C ALA A 133 11.95 -1.01 14.56
N GLU A 134 11.07 -1.95 14.20
CA GLU A 134 11.23 -3.37 14.52
C GLU A 134 12.30 -4.04 13.65
N ASP A 135 12.49 -3.60 12.40
CA ASP A 135 13.59 -4.06 11.53
C ASP A 135 14.97 -3.71 12.12
N ASP A 136 15.13 -2.47 12.62
CA ASP A 136 16.33 -2.03 13.35
C ASP A 136 16.56 -2.85 14.65
N ARG A 137 15.48 -3.24 15.35
CA ARG A 137 15.55 -4.06 16.57
C ARG A 137 15.94 -5.51 16.25
N SER A 138 15.41 -6.09 15.16
CA SER A 138 15.77 -7.44 14.71
C SER A 138 17.19 -7.51 14.16
N ALA A 139 17.68 -6.47 13.49
CA ALA A 139 19.09 -6.36 13.10
C ALA A 139 20.04 -6.23 14.31
N GLY A 140 19.57 -5.63 15.41
CA GLY A 140 20.34 -5.51 16.66
C GLY A 140 20.36 -6.78 17.54
N ALA A 141 19.40 -7.69 17.39
CA ALA A 141 19.22 -8.83 18.31
C ALA A 141 20.08 -10.07 17.96
N PHE A 142 20.68 -10.15 16.77
CA PHE A 142 21.56 -11.27 16.40
C PHE A 142 23.01 -11.14 16.93
N GLY A 143 23.34 -10.05 17.63
CA GLY A 143 24.69 -9.76 18.10
C GLY A 143 25.01 -10.08 19.57
N SER A 144 24.16 -10.79 20.33
CA SER A 144 24.41 -10.96 21.79
C SER A 144 24.05 -12.32 22.40
N ARG A 145 24.05 -13.42 21.63
CA ARG A 145 23.96 -14.77 22.22
C ARG A 145 25.09 -15.73 21.86
N MET A 146 26.33 -15.24 21.94
CA MET A 146 27.52 -16.09 22.06
C MET A 146 28.36 -15.69 23.29
N HIS A 147 27.91 -16.15 24.46
CA HIS A 147 28.76 -16.63 25.55
C HIS A 147 27.94 -17.50 26.50
#